data_AF-A0A7Y0FIS6-F1
#
_entry.id   AF-A0A7Y0FIS6-F1
#
_cell.length_a   1.000
_cell.length_b   1.000
_cell.length_c   1.000
_cell.angle_alpha   90.00
_cell.angle_beta   90.00
_cell.angle_gamma   90.00
#
_symmetry.space_group_name_H-M   'P 1'
#
loop_
_entity.id
_entity.type
_entity.pdbx_description
1 polymer ?
#
loop_
_entity_poly.entity_id
_entity_poly.type
_entity_poly.pdbx_seq_one_letter_code
_entity_poly.pdbx_strand_id
1 'polypeptide(L)'
;MIKRIISVAVLGIFVIIILNINFPLKEKELYGRYANYNYENPICCVETPHESDTLILFRDGHFESEFYGKGRFEVSNGLVSTIILHYISYGEPALYNTYFSNKLFEKPKIILNADMNHYYLKVD
;
A
#
# COMPACT_ATOMS: atom_id res chain seq x y z
N MET A 1 1.15 -12.81 -42.76
CA MET A 1 2.17 -13.09 -41.74
C MET A 1 2.45 -11.86 -40.87
N ILE A 2 2.87 -10.72 -41.44
CA ILE A 2 3.19 -9.46 -40.71
C ILE A 2 2.06 -8.97 -39.81
N LYS A 3 0.80 -8.93 -40.28
CA LYS A 3 -0.35 -8.52 -39.44
C LYS A 3 -0.50 -9.37 -38.18
N ARG A 4 -0.25 -10.69 -38.26
CA ARG A 4 -0.32 -11.58 -37.10
C ARG A 4 0.80 -11.30 -36.09
N ILE A 5 2.01 -11.02 -36.58
CA ILE A 5 3.16 -10.66 -35.73
C ILE A 5 2.88 -9.34 -34.98
N ILE A 6 2.36 -8.33 -35.68
CA ILE A 6 2.00 -7.04 -35.07
C ILE A 6 0.91 -7.24 -34.00
N SER A 7 -0.14 -8.02 -34.30
CA SER A 7 -1.19 -8.31 -33.32
C SER A 7 -0.64 -9.01 -32.06
N VAL A 8 0.26 -9.98 -32.21
CA VAL A 8 0.88 -10.67 -31.06
C VAL A 8 1.75 -9.70 -30.25
N ALA A 9 2.54 -8.84 -30.90
CA ALA A 9 3.37 -7.85 -30.22
C ALA A 9 2.52 -6.84 -29.43
N VAL A 10 1.44 -6.33 -30.03
CA VAL A 10 0.51 -5.40 -29.35
C VAL A 10 -0.16 -6.07 -28.14
N LEU A 11 -0.60 -7.32 -28.29
CA LEU A 11 -1.15 -8.08 -27.18
C LEU A 11 -0.13 -8.28 -26.06
N GLY A 12 1.12 -8.60 -26.41
CA GLY A 12 2.21 -8.74 -25.45
C GLY A 12 2.46 -7.46 -24.65
N ILE A 13 2.52 -6.30 -25.33
CA ILE A 13 2.66 -5.00 -24.66
C ILE A 13 1.47 -4.73 -23.75
N PHE A 14 0.25 -5.02 -24.20
CA PHE A 14 -0.96 -4.82 -23.40
C PHE A 14 -0.96 -5.68 -22.12
N VAL A 15 -0.52 -6.93 -22.21
CA VAL A 15 -0.35 -7.81 -21.04
C VAL A 15 0.69 -7.24 -20.07
N ILE A 16 1.83 -6.78 -20.57
CA ILE A 16 2.88 -6.17 -19.73
C ILE A 16 2.34 -4.94 -18.99
N ILE A 17 1.56 -4.09 -19.67
CA ILE A 17 0.93 -2.92 -19.05
C ILE A 17 -0.03 -3.36 -17.93
N ILE A 18 -0.94 -4.31 -18.21
CA ILE A 18 -1.91 -4.81 -17.24
C ILE A 18 -1.24 -5.37 -15.99
N LEU A 19 -0.11 -6.07 -16.14
CA LEU A 19 0.62 -6.65 -15.01
C LEU A 19 1.35 -5.60 -14.16
N ASN A 20 1.56 -4.39 -14.66
CA ASN A 20 2.34 -3.35 -13.99
C ASN A 20 1.52 -2.17 -13.44
N ILE A 21 0.24 -2.07 -13.79
CA ILE A 21 -0.65 -1.04 -13.23
C ILE A 21 -1.24 -1.45 -11.88
N ASN A 22 -1.52 -0.47 -11.03
CA ASN A 22 -2.30 -0.68 -9.81
C ASN A 22 -3.80 -0.63 -10.14
N PHE A 23 -4.56 -1.55 -9.57
CA PHE A 23 -6.01 -1.57 -9.68
C PHE A 23 -6.66 -0.91 -8.46
N PRO A 24 -7.81 -0.23 -8.63
CA PRO A 24 -8.57 0.30 -7.50
C PRO A 24 -8.86 -0.79 -6.46
N LEU A 25 -8.64 -0.47 -5.19
CA LEU A 25 -8.89 -1.40 -4.10
C LEU A 25 -10.37 -1.67 -3.92
N LYS A 26 -10.73 -2.95 -3.77
CA LYS A 26 -12.06 -3.34 -3.32
C LYS A 26 -12.14 -3.22 -1.81
N GLU A 27 -13.35 -3.01 -1.29
CA GLU A 27 -13.59 -2.87 0.15
C GLU A 27 -13.00 -4.02 0.98
N LYS A 28 -13.15 -5.26 0.48
CA LYS A 28 -12.59 -6.47 1.13
C LYS A 28 -11.06 -6.52 1.16
N GLU A 29 -10.40 -5.84 0.22
CA GLU A 29 -8.93 -5.79 0.12
C GLU A 29 -8.37 -4.66 0.99
N LEU A 30 -9.17 -3.61 1.23
CA LEU A 30 -8.79 -2.45 2.03
C LEU A 30 -8.72 -2.77 3.52
N TYR A 31 -9.76 -3.36 4.10
CA TYR A 31 -9.87 -3.49 5.55
C TYR A 31 -9.19 -4.75 6.12
N GLY A 32 -8.71 -4.67 7.36
CA GLY A 32 -8.10 -5.76 8.12
C GLY A 32 -6.61 -5.51 8.39
N ARG A 33 -5.86 -6.60 8.59
CA ARG A 33 -4.47 -6.54 9.08
C ARG A 33 -3.45 -6.42 7.94
N TYR A 34 -2.43 -5.62 8.19
CA TYR A 34 -1.25 -5.50 7.36
C TYR A 34 0.01 -5.57 8.22
N ALA A 35 0.93 -6.48 7.91
CA ALA A 35 2.17 -6.66 8.66
C ALA A 35 3.33 -5.93 7.97
N ASN A 36 4.21 -5.31 8.74
CA ASN A 36 5.36 -4.56 8.23
C ASN A 36 6.44 -5.53 7.71
N TYR A 37 6.98 -5.28 6.52
CA TYR A 37 8.04 -6.08 5.91
C TYR A 37 9.21 -5.19 5.48
N ASN A 38 10.42 -5.77 5.55
CA ASN A 38 11.69 -5.09 5.25
C ASN A 38 11.96 -3.86 6.15
N TYR A 39 11.43 -3.89 7.37
CA TYR A 39 11.65 -2.87 8.39
C TYR A 39 13.10 -2.82 8.89
N GLU A 40 13.87 -3.89 8.69
CA GLU A 40 15.30 -3.98 9.02
C GLU A 40 16.19 -3.19 8.04
N ASN A 41 15.62 -2.69 6.94
CA ASN A 41 16.36 -1.83 6.03
C ASN A 41 16.84 -0.55 6.74
N PRO A 42 17.91 0.10 6.24
CA PRO A 42 18.44 1.31 6.87
C PRO A 42 17.34 2.35 7.14
N ILE A 43 17.42 3.02 8.29
CA ILE A 43 16.44 4.04 8.66
C ILE A 43 16.44 5.12 7.58
N CYS A 44 15.28 5.35 6.97
CA CYS A 44 15.13 6.29 5.85
C CYS A 44 14.15 7.41 6.16
N CYS A 45 13.14 7.13 6.99
CA CYS A 45 12.18 8.11 7.45
C CYS A 45 11.73 7.76 8.87
N VAL A 46 11.77 8.76 9.75
CA VAL A 46 11.40 8.62 11.17
C VAL A 46 9.89 8.42 11.34
N GLU A 47 9.11 8.73 10.32
CA GLU A 47 7.67 8.60 10.27
C GLU A 47 7.19 7.18 9.91
N THR A 48 8.12 6.23 9.71
CA THR A 48 7.80 4.83 9.38
C THR A 48 8.39 3.85 10.39
N PRO A 49 7.71 2.72 10.66
CA PRO A 49 8.25 1.74 11.58
C PRO A 49 9.42 0.99 10.97
N HIS A 50 10.59 1.17 11.57
CA HIS A 50 11.81 0.38 11.32
C HIS A 50 11.94 -0.79 12.32
N GLU A 51 10.79 -1.31 12.75
CA GLU A 51 10.63 -2.46 13.61
C GLU A 51 9.39 -3.27 13.18
N SER A 52 9.22 -4.46 13.73
CA SER A 52 8.02 -5.25 13.51
C SER A 52 6.80 -4.47 13.98
N ASP A 53 5.82 -4.27 13.10
CA ASP A 53 4.56 -3.60 13.40
C ASP A 53 3.42 -4.24 12.60
N THR A 54 2.19 -4.11 13.10
CA THR A 54 0.98 -4.49 12.38
C THR A 54 -0.02 -3.34 12.38
N LEU A 55 -0.34 -2.85 11.19
CA LEU A 55 -1.40 -1.88 10.98
C LEU A 55 -2.74 -2.60 10.74
N ILE A 56 -3.76 -2.26 11.53
CA ILE A 56 -5.10 -2.82 11.43
C ILE A 56 -6.06 -1.72 10.99
N LEU A 57 -6.68 -1.86 9.83
CA LEU A 57 -7.67 -0.92 9.29
C LEU A 57 -9.09 -1.43 9.54
N PHE A 58 -9.86 -0.72 10.35
CA PHE A 58 -11.25 -1.06 10.68
C PHE A 58 -12.24 -0.41 9.69
N ARG A 59 -13.41 -1.05 9.51
CA ARG A 59 -14.44 -0.59 8.56
C ARG A 59 -15.09 0.74 8.95
N ASP A 60 -15.01 1.10 10.21
CA ASP A 60 -15.56 2.35 10.75
C ASP A 60 -14.62 3.56 10.55
N GLY A 61 -13.46 3.36 9.91
CA GLY A 61 -12.47 4.40 9.61
C GLY A 61 -11.45 4.62 10.71
N HIS A 62 -11.38 3.76 11.73
CA HIS A 62 -10.31 3.76 12.72
C HIS A 62 -9.17 2.82 12.33
N PHE A 63 -7.98 3.07 12.86
CA PHE A 63 -6.88 2.11 12.79
C PHE A 63 -6.18 1.92 14.12
N GLU A 64 -5.46 0.80 14.24
CA GLU A 64 -4.55 0.51 15.34
C GLU A 64 -3.20 0.00 14.79
N SER A 65 -2.10 0.40 15.42
CA SER A 65 -0.72 -0.01 15.14
C SER A 65 0.10 0.12 16.43
N GLU A 66 1.13 -0.69 16.60
CA GLU A 66 2.04 -0.59 17.75
C GLU A 66 2.92 0.66 17.62
N PHE A 67 3.32 1.00 16.40
CA PHE A 67 4.14 2.19 16.11
C PHE A 67 3.32 3.50 16.10
N TYR A 68 2.21 3.53 15.36
CA TYR A 68 1.39 4.75 15.22
C TYR A 68 0.34 4.91 16.33
N GLY A 69 0.14 3.89 17.17
CA GLY A 69 -0.94 3.87 18.16
C GLY A 69 -2.32 3.74 17.51
N LYS A 70 -3.29 4.51 18.00
CA LYS A 70 -4.67 4.51 17.49
C LYS A 70 -4.98 5.81 16.76
N GLY A 71 -5.76 5.72 15.68
CA GLY A 71 -6.06 6.88 14.87
C GLY A 71 -7.25 6.72 13.93
N ARG A 72 -7.39 7.69 13.03
CA ARG A 72 -8.37 7.72 11.93
C ARG A 72 -7.62 7.62 10.62
N PHE A 73 -8.23 7.00 9.61
CA PHE A 73 -7.65 6.99 8.27
C PHE A 73 -8.64 7.42 7.21
N GLU A 74 -8.12 7.97 6.13
CA GLU A 74 -8.86 8.36 4.94
C GLU A 74 -8.27 7.68 3.72
N VAL A 75 -9.12 7.24 2.79
CA VAL A 75 -8.69 6.58 1.55
C VAL A 75 -9.27 7.32 0.37
N SER A 76 -8.43 7.63 -0.61
CA SER A 76 -8.85 8.17 -1.90
C SER A 76 -8.59 7.12 -2.98
N ASN A 77 -9.67 6.66 -3.63
CA ASN A 77 -9.58 5.70 -4.74
C ASN A 77 -9.51 6.46 -6.07
N GLY A 78 -8.30 6.85 -6.47
CA GLY A 78 -7.98 7.37 -7.80
C GLY A 78 -7.35 6.30 -8.71
N LEU A 79 -6.57 6.74 -9.71
CA LEU A 79 -5.70 5.85 -10.50
C LEU A 79 -4.71 5.08 -9.61
N VAL A 80 -4.29 5.71 -8.51
CA VAL A 80 -3.56 5.10 -7.41
C VAL A 80 -4.39 5.33 -6.16
N SER A 81 -4.69 4.26 -5.42
CA SER A 81 -5.37 4.38 -4.13
C SER A 81 -4.39 4.95 -3.11
N THR A 82 -4.72 6.06 -2.46
CA THR A 82 -3.92 6.66 -1.39
C THR A 82 -4.55 6.46 -0.03
N ILE A 83 -3.74 6.49 1.03
CA ILE A 83 -4.17 6.45 2.43
C ILE A 83 -3.47 7.53 3.23
N ILE A 84 -4.24 8.23 4.05
CA ILE A 84 -3.72 9.18 5.05
C ILE A 84 -4.07 8.63 6.43
N LEU A 85 -3.06 8.42 7.26
CA LEU A 85 -3.20 8.04 8.66
C LEU A 85 -3.13 9.31 9.52
N HIS A 86 -4.12 9.53 10.37
CA HIS A 86 -4.17 10.62 11.33
C HIS A 86 -4.02 10.03 12.75
N TYR A 87 -2.99 10.45 13.48
CA TYR A 87 -2.66 9.94 14.81
C TYR A 87 -2.08 11.02 15.70
N ILE A 88 -1.82 10.68 16.96
CA ILE A 88 -1.18 11.57 17.93
C ILE A 88 0.25 11.08 18.15
N SER A 89 1.23 11.98 17.98
CA SER A 89 2.64 11.71 18.25
C SER A 89 3.14 12.74 19.26
N TYR A 90 3.70 12.28 20.38
CA TYR A 90 4.18 13.16 21.47
C TYR A 90 3.14 14.18 21.98
N GLY A 91 1.85 13.81 21.95
CA GLY A 91 0.74 14.68 22.38
C GLY A 91 0.21 15.62 21.31
N GLU A 92 0.83 15.67 20.13
CA GLU A 92 0.45 16.55 19.03
C GLU A 92 -0.16 15.77 17.84
N PRO A 93 -1.10 16.35 17.09
CA PRO A 93 -1.61 15.75 15.85
C PRO A 93 -0.51 15.55 14.80
N ALA A 94 -0.46 14.35 14.25
CA ALA A 94 0.45 13.95 13.18
C ALA A 94 -0.34 13.28 12.04
N LEU A 95 0.26 13.29 10.85
CA LEU A 95 -0.27 12.59 9.69
C LEU A 95 0.83 11.85 8.93
N TYR A 96 0.46 10.72 8.34
CA TYR A 96 1.31 9.96 7.43
C TYR A 96 0.53 9.65 6.15
N ASN A 97 1.00 10.19 5.02
CA ASN A 97 0.36 10.04 3.71
C ASN A 97 1.16 9.07 2.86
N THR A 98 0.51 8.04 2.34
CA THR A 98 1.12 7.11 1.41
C THR A 98 0.09 6.47 0.48
N TYR A 99 0.47 5.42 -0.24
CA TYR A 99 -0.36 4.78 -1.24
C TYR A 99 -0.33 3.26 -1.17
N PHE A 100 -1.37 2.68 -1.76
CA PHE A 100 -1.48 1.25 -1.92
C PHE A 100 -0.85 0.80 -3.23
N SER A 101 -0.17 -0.34 -3.19
CA SER A 101 0.09 -1.14 -4.39
C SER A 101 -0.87 -2.32 -4.43
N ASN A 102 -1.62 -2.43 -5.53
CA ASN A 102 -2.61 -3.47 -5.76
C ASN A 102 -2.49 -3.97 -7.21
N LYS A 103 -1.41 -4.70 -7.47
CA LYS A 103 -1.12 -5.28 -8.78
C LYS A 103 -1.79 -6.64 -8.93
N LEU A 104 -2.03 -7.04 -10.18
CA LEU A 104 -2.60 -8.35 -10.47
C LEU A 104 -1.68 -9.46 -9.93
N PHE A 105 -2.27 -10.46 -9.26
CA PHE A 105 -1.58 -11.59 -8.61
C PHE A 105 -0.70 -11.24 -7.39
N GLU A 106 -0.69 -9.99 -6.95
CA GLU A 106 -0.04 -9.59 -5.70
C GLU A 106 -1.08 -9.39 -4.60
N LYS A 107 -0.69 -9.60 -3.35
CA LYS A 107 -1.48 -9.12 -2.21
C LYS A 107 -1.36 -7.60 -2.12
N PRO A 108 -2.43 -6.89 -1.71
CA PRO A 108 -2.35 -5.46 -1.46
C PRO A 108 -1.23 -5.11 -0.49
N LYS A 109 -0.52 -4.02 -0.80
CA LYS A 109 0.54 -3.45 0.03
C LYS A 109 0.22 -2.00 0.32
N ILE A 110 0.60 -1.51 1.50
CA ILE A 110 0.72 -0.08 1.79
C ILE A 110 2.20 0.24 1.71
N ILE A 111 2.61 1.04 0.74
CA ILE A 111 4.02 1.35 0.54
C ILE A 111 4.47 2.31 1.64
N LEU A 112 5.62 2.05 2.29
CA LEU A 112 6.19 2.95 3.28
C LEU A 112 7.38 3.72 2.69
N ASN A 113 8.20 3.00 1.92
CA ASN A 113 9.25 3.59 1.10
C ASN A 113 9.44 2.72 -0.15
N ALA A 114 9.25 3.31 -1.34
CA ALA A 114 9.34 2.58 -2.60
C ALA A 114 10.79 2.21 -2.96
N ASP A 115 11.72 3.13 -2.77
CA ASP A 115 13.14 2.95 -3.12
C ASP A 115 13.77 1.82 -2.29
N MET A 116 13.30 1.65 -1.07
CA MET A 116 13.79 0.65 -0.14
C MET A 116 12.92 -0.59 -0.07
N ASN A 117 11.88 -0.70 -0.90
CA ASN A 117 10.94 -1.82 -0.85
C ASN A 117 10.41 -2.08 0.57
N HIS A 118 10.13 -1.02 1.33
CA HIS A 118 9.58 -1.08 2.68
C HIS A 118 8.07 -0.85 2.60
N TYR A 119 7.28 -1.76 3.16
CA TYR A 119 5.83 -1.75 3.01
C TYR A 119 5.14 -2.56 4.11
N TYR A 120 3.87 -2.26 4.34
CA TYR A 120 2.97 -3.21 4.97
C TYR A 120 2.31 -4.13 3.92
N LEU A 121 2.26 -5.44 4.19
CA LEU A 121 1.60 -6.43 3.34
C LEU A 121 0.29 -6.89 3.97
N LYS A 122 -0.79 -6.98 3.18
CA LYS A 122 -2.05 -7.56 3.64
C LYS A 122 -1.86 -9.01 4.08
N VAL A 123 -2.25 -9.34 5.30
CA VAL A 123 -2.15 -10.72 5.84
C VAL A 123 -3.50 -11.40 6.04
N ASP A 124 -4.59 -10.63 6.15
CA ASP A 124 -5.96 -11.11 6.37
C ASP A 124 -6.93 -10.72 5.25
#